data_AF-A0A087WSK7-F1
#
_entry.id   AF-A0A087WSK7-F1
#
_cell.length_a   1.000
_cell.length_b   1.000
_cell.length_c   1.000
_cell.angle_alpha   90.00
_cell.angle_beta   90.00
_cell.angle_gamma   90.00
#
_symmetry.space_group_name_H-M   'P 1'
#
loop_
_entity.id
_entity.type
_entity.pdbx_description
1 polymer ?
#
loop_
_entity_poly.entity_id
_entity_poly.type
_entity_poly.pdbx_seq_one_letter_code
_entity_poly.pdbx_strand_id
1 'polypeptide(L)'
;MNVGVAHSEVNPNTRVMNSRGMWLTYALGVGLLHIVLLSIPFCSVPVAWTLTNIIHNLGMYVFLHAVKGTPFETPDQGRARLLTHWEQLDYGVQFTSSRKFFTISPIILICRVTNMLMLRRTAGAIPKPPKSKVYGFLRRFSVHPRTLSCHKLVLGIETSCDDTGAAVVDETGNVLGEALHSQTQVHLKTGGIVPPVAQQLHRENIQRIVEETLSACRITPSDLSAIATTIKPGLALSLGVGLSFSLQLVNQFKKPFIPIHHMEAHALTIRLTNKVEFPFLVLLISGGHCLLALVQGVSDFLLLGKSLDIAPGDMLDKVARRLSLIKHPECSTMSGGKAIEQLAKDGNRFHFTINPPMQNAKNCDFSFTGLQHITDKLITHKEKEEGIEKGQILSSAADIAAAVQHATACHLAKRTHRAILFCKQKNLLSPANAVLVVSGGVASNLYIRKALEIVANATQCTLLCPPPRLCTDNGIMIAWNGIERLRAGLGVLHDVEDIRYEPKCPLGVDISREVAEAAIKVPRLKMAL
;
A
#
# COMPACT_ATOMS: atom_id res chain seq x y z
N MET A 1 -23.08 41.88 55.15
CA MET A 1 -23.03 42.94 54.10
C MET A 1 -22.16 42.43 52.98
N ASN A 2 -22.72 42.42 51.76
CA ASN A 2 -22.03 42.20 50.48
C ASN A 2 -20.71 42.98 50.41
N VAL A 3 -19.66 42.50 49.74
CA VAL A 3 -19.57 42.58 48.27
C VAL A 3 -18.96 41.31 47.69
N GLY A 4 -19.78 40.54 46.98
CA GLY A 4 -19.29 39.56 46.02
C GLY A 4 -18.63 40.30 44.86
N VAL A 5 -17.33 40.07 44.67
CA VAL A 5 -16.68 40.38 43.40
C VAL A 5 -17.04 39.22 42.48
N ALA A 6 -18.08 39.43 41.68
CA ALA A 6 -18.39 38.54 40.57
C ALA A 6 -17.23 38.63 39.57
N HIS A 7 -16.25 37.73 39.68
CA HIS A 7 -15.30 37.51 38.61
C HIS A 7 -16.08 37.01 37.40
N SER A 8 -16.16 37.80 36.34
CA SER A 8 -16.65 37.29 35.08
C SER A 8 -15.59 36.33 34.53
N GLU A 9 -15.77 35.03 34.70
CA GLU A 9 -14.92 33.94 34.14
C GLU A 9 -14.87 33.92 32.60
N VAL A 10 -15.51 34.88 31.93
CA VAL A 10 -15.68 34.90 30.49
C VAL A 10 -14.64 35.82 29.87
N ASN A 11 -13.57 35.24 29.32
CA ASN A 11 -12.62 35.97 28.50
C ASN A 11 -13.36 36.71 27.36
N PRO A 12 -13.33 38.06 27.33
CA PRO A 12 -14.06 38.85 26.34
C PRO A 12 -13.59 38.55 24.90
N ASN A 13 -12.33 38.14 24.69
CA ASN A 13 -11.83 37.73 23.37
C ASN A 13 -12.54 36.46 22.87
N THR A 14 -12.71 35.47 23.73
CA THR A 14 -13.42 34.23 23.37
C THR A 14 -14.87 34.54 23.01
N ARG A 15 -15.52 35.46 23.73
CA ARG A 15 -16.89 35.91 23.44
C ARG A 15 -17.00 36.64 22.10
N VAL A 16 -16.04 37.52 21.77
CA VAL A 16 -16.02 38.25 20.50
C VAL A 16 -15.71 37.32 19.33
N MET A 17 -14.70 36.46 19.44
CA MET A 17 -14.30 35.53 18.38
C MET A 17 -15.33 34.41 18.14
N ASN A 18 -16.13 34.06 19.16
CA ASN A 18 -17.26 33.13 19.03
C ASN A 18 -18.55 33.81 18.58
N SER A 19 -18.56 35.14 18.41
CA SER A 19 -19.74 35.84 17.93
C SER A 19 -19.95 35.64 16.42
N ARG A 20 -21.20 35.41 16.03
CA ARG A 20 -21.59 35.35 14.60
C ARG A 20 -21.27 36.66 13.87
N GLY A 21 -21.28 37.79 14.58
CA GLY A 21 -20.89 39.09 14.04
C GLY A 21 -19.44 39.10 13.57
N MET A 22 -18.51 38.55 14.36
CA MET A 22 -17.10 38.49 13.98
C MET A 22 -16.88 37.57 12.77
N TRP A 23 -17.58 36.44 12.65
CA TRP A 23 -17.50 35.58 11.46
C TRP A 23 -17.96 36.31 10.18
N LEU A 24 -19.02 37.12 10.29
CA LEU A 24 -19.51 37.94 9.19
C LEU A 24 -18.50 39.05 8.83
N THR A 25 -17.98 39.77 9.82
CA THR A 25 -16.96 40.81 9.61
C THR A 25 -15.70 40.24 8.95
N TYR A 26 -15.28 39.04 9.36
CA TYR A 26 -14.17 38.32 8.75
C TYR A 26 -14.44 37.97 7.28
N ALA A 27 -15.61 37.40 6.97
CA ALA A 27 -15.97 37.05 5.60
C ALA A 27 -16.05 38.30 4.69
N LEU A 28 -16.64 39.38 5.21
CA LEU A 28 -16.69 40.67 4.52
C LEU A 28 -15.29 41.28 4.34
N GLY A 29 -14.41 41.16 5.33
CA GLY A 29 -13.03 41.64 5.24
C GLY A 29 -12.22 40.92 4.16
N VAL A 30 -12.35 39.60 4.05
CA VAL A 30 -11.73 38.81 2.97
C VAL A 30 -12.31 39.19 1.61
N GLY A 31 -13.63 39.39 1.52
CA GLY A 31 -14.29 39.85 0.30
C GLY A 31 -13.83 41.24 -0.15
N LEU A 32 -13.76 42.18 0.79
CA LEU A 32 -13.29 43.55 0.53
C LEU A 32 -11.82 43.56 0.11
N LEU A 33 -10.95 42.81 0.79
CA LEU A 33 -9.55 42.64 0.39
C LEU A 33 -9.44 42.16 -1.06
N HIS A 34 -10.25 41.17 -1.44
CA HIS A 34 -10.26 40.65 -2.80
C HIS A 34 -10.72 41.71 -3.82
N ILE A 35 -11.79 42.46 -3.52
CA ILE A 35 -12.29 43.55 -4.36
C ILE A 35 -11.22 44.63 -4.55
N VAL A 36 -10.54 45.04 -3.47
CA VAL A 36 -9.45 46.02 -3.54
C VAL A 36 -8.32 45.53 -4.44
N LEU A 37 -7.93 44.25 -4.31
CA LEU A 37 -6.90 43.65 -5.16
C LEU A 37 -7.31 43.55 -6.63
N LEU A 38 -8.61 43.39 -6.92
CA LEU A 38 -9.14 43.42 -8.29
C LEU A 38 -9.17 44.84 -8.89
N SER A 39 -9.25 45.88 -8.05
CA SER A 39 -9.21 47.28 -8.49
C SER A 39 -7.80 47.77 -8.85
N ILE A 40 -6.75 46.98 -8.57
CA ILE A 40 -5.37 47.33 -8.92
C ILE A 40 -5.15 47.07 -10.42
N PRO A 41 -4.76 48.10 -11.21
CA PRO A 41 -4.40 47.90 -12.61
C PRO A 41 -3.32 46.82 -12.72
N PHE A 42 -3.40 45.94 -13.72
CA PHE A 42 -2.50 44.78 -13.94
C PHE A 42 -2.70 43.55 -13.04
N CYS A 43 -3.63 43.57 -12.07
CA CYS A 43 -3.95 42.41 -11.26
C CYS A 43 -5.02 41.52 -11.94
N SER A 44 -4.59 40.43 -12.58
CA SER A 44 -5.55 39.45 -13.14
C SER A 44 -6.32 38.72 -12.04
N VAL A 45 -7.55 38.27 -12.32
CA VAL A 45 -8.41 37.56 -11.34
C VAL A 45 -7.69 36.41 -10.60
N PRO A 46 -6.87 35.54 -11.26
CA PRO A 46 -6.12 34.51 -10.55
C PRO A 46 -5.00 35.07 -9.65
N VAL A 47 -4.34 36.15 -10.06
CA VAL A 47 -3.32 36.84 -9.25
C VAL A 47 -3.97 37.49 -8.04
N ALA A 48 -5.12 38.15 -8.21
CA ALA A 48 -5.89 38.71 -7.11
C ALA A 48 -6.26 37.63 -6.08
N TRP A 49 -6.75 36.46 -6.52
CA TRP A 49 -7.04 35.33 -5.62
C TRP A 49 -5.81 34.78 -4.91
N THR A 50 -4.67 34.71 -5.60
CA THR A 50 -3.40 34.27 -5.01
C THR A 50 -2.91 35.25 -3.96
N LEU A 51 -2.95 36.54 -4.25
CA LEU A 51 -2.59 37.61 -3.31
C LEU A 51 -3.56 37.68 -2.13
N THR A 52 -4.87 37.54 -2.36
CA THR A 52 -5.86 37.45 -1.28
C THR A 52 -5.52 36.28 -0.35
N ASN A 53 -5.14 35.12 -0.88
CA ASN A 53 -4.78 33.95 -0.10
C ASN A 53 -3.50 34.16 0.73
N ILE A 54 -2.45 34.73 0.12
CA ILE A 54 -1.16 35.00 0.80
C ILE A 54 -1.36 36.04 1.91
N ILE A 55 -1.99 37.17 1.60
CA ILE A 55 -2.22 38.26 2.56
C ILE A 55 -3.12 37.80 3.70
N HIS A 56 -4.17 37.04 3.38
CA HIS A 56 -5.07 36.45 4.37
C HIS A 56 -4.33 35.49 5.30
N ASN A 57 -3.60 34.51 4.77
CA ASN A 57 -2.90 33.52 5.60
C ASN A 57 -1.84 34.16 6.48
N LEU A 58 -1.07 35.11 5.95
CA LEU A 58 -0.08 35.84 6.72
C LEU A 58 -0.73 36.67 7.83
N GLY A 59 -1.78 37.42 7.50
CA GLY A 59 -2.52 38.24 8.47
C GLY A 59 -3.17 37.41 9.58
N MET A 60 -3.79 36.28 9.21
CA MET A 60 -4.41 35.37 10.19
C MET A 60 -3.39 34.64 11.05
N TYR A 61 -2.24 34.27 10.49
CA TYR A 61 -1.15 33.68 11.26
C TYR A 61 -0.64 34.66 12.32
N VAL A 62 -0.38 35.91 11.92
CA VAL A 62 0.06 36.96 12.85
C VAL A 62 -1.03 37.22 13.91
N PHE A 63 -2.27 37.41 13.50
CA PHE A 63 -3.37 37.70 14.42
C PHE A 63 -3.62 36.58 15.43
N LEU A 64 -3.70 35.32 14.96
CA LEU A 64 -4.05 34.19 15.81
C LEU A 64 -2.88 33.69 16.65
N HIS A 65 -1.65 33.72 16.12
CA HIS A 65 -0.50 33.04 16.73
C HIS A 65 0.61 33.98 17.21
N ALA A 66 0.66 35.24 16.76
CA ALA A 66 1.69 36.20 17.21
C ALA A 66 1.14 37.25 18.19
N VAL A 67 -0.12 37.68 18.06
CA VAL A 67 -0.73 38.64 18.98
C VAL A 67 -1.17 37.96 20.28
N LYS A 68 -0.70 38.48 21.42
CA LYS A 68 -1.03 38.01 22.78
C LYS A 68 -1.82 39.05 23.56
N GLY A 69 -2.55 38.61 24.59
CA GLY A 69 -3.36 39.49 25.44
C GLY A 69 -4.72 39.88 24.84
N THR A 70 -5.38 40.89 25.41
CA THR A 70 -6.69 41.38 24.94
C THR A 70 -6.60 42.84 24.48
N PRO A 71 -7.32 43.26 23.41
CA PRO A 71 -7.25 44.62 22.87
C PRO A 71 -7.84 45.70 23.79
N PHE A 72 -8.53 45.32 24.87
CA PHE A 72 -9.05 46.25 25.88
C PHE A 72 -8.32 46.03 27.21
N GLU A 73 -7.70 47.08 27.75
CA GLU A 73 -7.15 47.07 29.11
C GLU A 73 -8.31 46.99 30.11
N THR A 74 -8.47 45.84 30.75
CA THR A 74 -9.40 45.69 31.87
C THR A 74 -8.61 45.22 33.10
N PRO A 75 -9.02 45.59 34.33
CA PRO A 75 -8.27 45.27 35.54
C PRO A 75 -8.07 43.77 35.82
N ASP A 76 -8.84 42.90 35.15
CA ASP A 76 -8.94 41.46 35.41
C ASP A 76 -8.22 40.56 34.36
N GLN A 77 -7.21 41.08 33.65
CA GLN A 77 -6.55 40.37 32.54
C GLN A 77 -5.78 39.07 32.92
N GLY A 78 -5.59 38.78 34.21
CA GLY A 78 -5.15 37.49 34.76
C GLY A 78 -4.20 36.63 33.89
N ARG A 79 -4.52 35.33 33.73
CA ARG A 79 -3.74 34.32 32.99
C ARG A 79 -3.72 34.53 31.45
N ALA A 80 -4.57 35.39 30.90
CA ALA A 80 -4.73 35.54 29.45
C ALA A 80 -3.67 36.43 28.78
N ARG A 81 -2.91 37.21 29.56
CA ARG A 81 -1.87 38.13 29.07
C ARG A 81 -0.75 37.42 28.29
N LEU A 82 -0.47 36.15 28.60
CA LEU A 82 0.63 35.38 28.00
C LEU A 82 0.19 34.48 26.84
N LEU A 83 -1.12 34.34 26.62
CA LEU A 83 -1.70 33.44 25.63
C LEU A 83 -1.96 34.18 24.30
N THR A 84 -1.72 33.48 23.21
CA THR A 84 -2.10 33.90 21.86
C THR A 84 -3.62 33.87 21.67
N HIS A 85 -4.14 34.58 20.68
CA HIS A 85 -5.57 34.56 20.38
C HIS A 85 -6.08 33.15 20.02
N TRP A 86 -5.23 32.32 19.41
CA TRP A 86 -5.51 30.90 19.14
C TRP A 86 -5.61 30.03 20.40
N GLU A 87 -4.77 30.29 21.41
CA GLU A 87 -4.81 29.57 22.69
C GLU A 87 -5.98 30.05 23.56
N GLN A 88 -6.34 31.32 23.46
CA GLN A 88 -7.51 31.90 24.12
C GLN A 88 -8.83 31.44 23.50
N LEU A 89 -8.84 31.05 22.22
CA LEU A 89 -9.99 30.44 21.56
C LEU A 89 -10.38 29.12 22.25
N ASP A 90 -11.55 29.14 22.89
CA ASP A 90 -12.16 28.02 23.60
C ASP A 90 -11.24 27.33 24.61
N TYR A 91 -10.32 28.10 25.23
CA TYR A 91 -9.35 27.65 26.23
C TYR A 91 -8.58 26.38 25.84
N GLY A 92 -8.25 26.23 24.55
CA GLY A 92 -7.46 25.08 24.07
C GLY A 92 -8.28 23.86 23.66
N VAL A 93 -9.60 23.83 23.87
CA VAL A 93 -10.47 22.72 23.44
C VAL A 93 -10.40 22.56 21.92
N GLN A 94 -10.12 21.34 21.45
CA GLN A 94 -10.08 21.06 20.01
C GLN A 94 -11.51 20.83 19.47
N PHE A 95 -11.73 21.12 18.18
CA PHE A 95 -12.98 20.86 17.44
C PHE A 95 -14.23 21.69 17.76
N THR A 96 -14.07 22.87 18.37
CA THR A 96 -15.15 23.85 18.51
C THR A 96 -15.53 24.50 17.18
N SER A 97 -16.73 25.08 17.10
CA SER A 97 -17.26 25.70 15.87
C SER A 97 -16.37 26.82 15.33
N SER A 98 -15.81 27.66 16.21
CA SER A 98 -14.91 28.76 15.83
C SER A 98 -13.56 28.24 15.35
N ARG A 99 -12.97 27.25 16.01
CA ARG A 99 -11.73 26.62 15.54
C ARG A 99 -11.93 25.92 14.20
N LYS A 100 -13.05 25.22 14.01
CA LYS A 100 -13.43 24.65 12.70
C LYS A 100 -13.53 25.73 11.63
N PHE A 101 -14.24 26.83 11.92
CA PHE A 101 -14.39 27.94 10.99
C PHE A 101 -13.04 28.54 10.55
N PHE A 102 -12.15 28.86 11.51
CA PHE A 102 -10.84 29.42 11.20
C PHE A 102 -9.85 28.42 10.58
N THR A 103 -10.01 27.12 10.83
CA THR A 103 -9.19 26.07 10.20
C THR A 103 -9.65 25.78 8.77
N ILE A 104 -10.96 25.81 8.51
CA ILE A 104 -11.54 25.49 7.20
C ILE A 104 -11.47 26.69 6.24
N SER A 105 -11.54 27.92 6.75
CA SER A 105 -11.55 29.11 5.89
C SER A 105 -10.33 29.24 4.96
N PRO A 106 -9.08 29.02 5.39
CA PRO A 106 -7.91 28.97 4.51
C PRO A 106 -8.03 27.88 3.44
N ILE A 107 -8.58 26.71 3.79
CA ILE A 107 -8.75 25.58 2.87
C ILE A 107 -9.74 25.96 1.76
N ILE A 108 -10.86 26.60 2.10
CA ILE A 108 -11.84 27.09 1.12
C ILE A 108 -11.21 28.12 0.18
N LEU A 109 -10.43 29.05 0.72
CA LEU A 109 -9.70 30.05 -0.07
C LEU A 109 -8.71 29.38 -1.03
N ILE A 110 -7.94 28.40 -0.58
CA ILE A 110 -7.03 27.60 -1.42
C ILE A 110 -7.80 26.86 -2.51
N CYS A 111 -8.91 26.22 -2.15
CA CYS A 111 -9.78 25.52 -3.10
C CYS A 111 -10.28 26.45 -4.21
N ARG A 112 -10.62 27.71 -3.90
CA ARG A 112 -11.02 28.71 -4.90
C ARG A 112 -9.88 29.08 -5.84
N VAL A 113 -8.65 29.24 -5.33
CA VAL A 113 -7.46 29.46 -6.17
C VAL A 113 -7.22 28.26 -7.09
N THR A 114 -7.24 27.04 -6.56
CA THR A 114 -7.04 25.82 -7.36
C THR A 114 -8.16 25.59 -8.36
N ASN A 115 -9.42 25.88 -8.03
CA ASN A 115 -10.53 25.71 -8.95
C ASN A 115 -10.46 26.73 -10.10
N MET A 116 -10.01 27.96 -9.84
CA MET A 116 -9.72 28.97 -10.87
C MET A 116 -8.51 28.60 -11.73
N LEU A 117 -7.43 28.07 -11.14
CA LEU A 117 -6.27 27.56 -11.88
C LEU A 117 -6.63 26.32 -12.73
N MET A 118 -7.53 25.48 -12.23
CA MET A 118 -8.10 24.35 -12.97
C MET A 118 -9.03 24.84 -14.09
N LEU A 119 -9.89 25.83 -13.84
CA LEU A 119 -10.76 26.44 -14.85
C LEU A 119 -9.96 27.14 -15.96
N ARG A 120 -8.81 27.76 -15.64
CA ARG A 120 -7.86 28.29 -16.63
C ARG A 120 -7.11 27.17 -17.37
N ARG A 121 -6.84 26.03 -16.73
CA ARG A 121 -6.34 24.80 -17.38
C ARG A 121 -7.38 24.10 -18.24
N THR A 122 -8.69 24.33 -18.02
CA THR A 122 -9.75 23.79 -18.88
C THR A 122 -10.16 24.78 -19.98
N ALA A 123 -9.96 26.09 -19.79
CA ALA A 123 -10.28 27.13 -20.78
C ALA A 123 -9.08 27.54 -21.68
N GLY A 124 -7.85 27.40 -21.20
CA GLY A 124 -6.68 27.27 -22.06
C GLY A 124 -6.55 25.79 -22.38
N ALA A 125 -6.70 25.41 -23.65
CA ALA A 125 -6.58 24.04 -24.10
C ALA A 125 -5.47 23.32 -23.33
N ILE A 126 -5.85 22.34 -22.50
CA ILE A 126 -4.92 21.35 -21.99
C ILE A 126 -4.12 20.92 -23.22
N PRO A 127 -2.80 21.11 -23.27
CA PRO A 127 -2.05 20.43 -24.29
C PRO A 127 -2.30 18.96 -23.97
N LYS A 128 -3.18 18.32 -24.75
CA LYS A 128 -3.22 16.87 -24.87
C LYS A 128 -1.75 16.47 -24.92
N PRO A 129 -1.29 15.51 -24.10
CA PRO A 129 0.08 15.02 -24.22
C PRO A 129 0.31 14.82 -25.72
N PRO A 130 1.37 15.41 -26.30
CA PRO A 130 1.44 15.62 -27.73
C PRO A 130 1.10 14.31 -28.39
N LYS A 131 -0.01 14.28 -29.14
CA LYS A 131 -0.45 13.08 -29.87
C LYS A 131 0.73 12.52 -30.67
N SER A 132 1.74 13.32 -31.03
CA SER A 132 2.94 12.84 -31.70
C SER A 132 3.83 11.86 -30.91
N LYS A 133 3.91 11.86 -29.56
CA LYS A 133 4.80 10.91 -28.85
C LYS A 133 4.20 9.51 -28.70
N VAL A 134 2.89 9.42 -28.44
CA VAL A 134 2.17 8.13 -28.41
C VAL A 134 1.99 7.58 -29.83
N TYR A 135 1.69 8.43 -30.82
CA TYR A 135 1.53 7.98 -32.21
C TYR A 135 2.87 7.66 -32.92
N GLY A 136 4.01 8.09 -32.38
CA GLY A 136 5.34 7.75 -32.90
C GLY A 136 5.74 6.29 -32.65
N PHE A 137 5.42 5.77 -31.46
CA PHE A 137 5.54 4.34 -31.13
C PHE A 137 4.70 3.47 -32.07
N LEU A 138 3.46 3.93 -32.34
CA LEU A 138 2.45 3.18 -33.05
C LEU A 138 2.70 3.08 -34.57
N ARG A 139 3.51 3.99 -35.13
CA ARG A 139 3.96 3.93 -36.54
C ARG A 139 5.16 3.00 -36.77
N ARG A 140 5.83 2.51 -35.72
CA ARG A 140 7.01 1.62 -35.85
C ARG A 140 6.67 0.15 -36.07
N PHE A 141 5.43 -0.28 -35.82
CA PHE A 141 5.00 -1.64 -36.08
C PHE A 141 4.49 -1.77 -37.51
N SER A 142 5.38 -2.12 -38.43
CA SER A 142 5.00 -2.53 -39.78
C SER A 142 4.38 -3.93 -39.73
N VAL A 143 3.13 -4.05 -40.13
CA VAL A 143 2.37 -5.31 -40.16
C VAL A 143 3.06 -6.28 -41.11
N HIS A 144 3.82 -7.24 -40.56
CA HIS A 144 4.28 -8.40 -41.29
C HIS A 144 3.42 -9.58 -40.85
N PRO A 145 2.58 -10.16 -41.72
CA PRO A 145 1.80 -11.32 -41.35
C PRO A 145 2.75 -12.50 -41.14
N ARG A 146 2.92 -12.90 -39.89
CA ARG A 146 3.44 -14.23 -39.55
C ARG A 146 2.27 -15.13 -39.21
N THR A 147 2.36 -16.37 -39.65
CA THR A 147 1.62 -17.50 -39.11
C THR A 147 2.11 -17.79 -37.69
N LEU A 148 1.73 -16.94 -36.74
CA LEU A 148 1.82 -17.27 -35.32
C LEU A 148 0.90 -18.48 -35.08
N SER A 149 1.42 -19.47 -34.36
CA SER A 149 0.63 -20.57 -33.80
C SER A 149 -0.67 -20.04 -33.18
N CYS A 150 -1.77 -20.77 -33.31
CA CYS A 150 -3.14 -20.45 -32.88
C CYS A 150 -3.30 -20.24 -31.35
N HIS A 151 -2.21 -20.03 -30.61
CA HIS A 151 -2.24 -19.85 -29.17
C HIS A 151 -2.76 -18.47 -28.78
N LYS A 152 -3.63 -18.46 -27.77
CA LYS A 152 -4.09 -17.21 -27.15
C LYS A 152 -2.92 -16.54 -26.42
N LEU A 153 -2.71 -15.26 -26.70
CA LEU A 153 -1.65 -14.45 -26.12
C LEU A 153 -2.23 -13.36 -25.22
N VAL A 154 -1.74 -13.23 -23.99
CA VAL A 154 -2.19 -12.18 -23.06
C VAL A 154 -1.00 -11.33 -22.63
N LEU A 155 -1.15 -10.01 -22.79
CA LEU A 155 -0.26 -9.02 -22.19
C LEU A 155 -0.73 -8.72 -20.77
N GLY A 156 0.11 -9.00 -19.77
CA GLY A 156 -0.09 -8.62 -18.38
C GLY A 156 0.63 -7.32 -18.03
N ILE A 157 -0.03 -6.42 -17.30
CA ILE A 157 0.52 -5.14 -16.83
C ILE A 157 0.31 -5.01 -15.30
N GLU A 158 1.41 -4.84 -14.56
CA GLU A 158 1.45 -4.73 -13.10
C GLU A 158 2.02 -3.36 -12.68
N THR A 159 1.23 -2.58 -11.92
CA THR A 159 1.61 -1.27 -11.37
C THR A 159 0.93 -0.99 -10.02
N SER A 160 0.68 -2.00 -9.20
CA SER A 160 -0.07 -1.87 -7.95
C SER A 160 0.70 -1.12 -6.86
N CYS A 161 2.03 -1.23 -6.82
CA CYS A 161 2.85 -0.66 -5.77
C CYS A 161 4.06 0.13 -6.31
N ASP A 162 5.24 -0.48 -6.36
CA ASP A 162 6.52 0.14 -6.71
C ASP A 162 7.29 -0.60 -7.84
N ASP A 163 6.71 -1.67 -8.39
CA ASP A 163 7.23 -2.36 -9.57
C ASP A 163 6.37 -2.06 -10.80
N THR A 164 7.01 -1.67 -11.91
CA THR A 164 6.35 -1.57 -13.22
C THR A 164 6.70 -2.80 -14.04
N GLY A 165 5.78 -3.76 -14.13
CA GLY A 165 6.00 -5.03 -14.82
C GLY A 165 5.09 -5.18 -16.04
N ALA A 166 5.63 -5.72 -17.13
CA ALA A 166 4.85 -6.23 -18.23
C ALA A 166 5.37 -7.60 -18.70
N ALA A 167 4.48 -8.46 -19.16
CA ALA A 167 4.85 -9.75 -19.76
C ALA A 167 3.80 -10.22 -20.76
N VAL A 168 4.22 -11.03 -21.72
CA VAL A 168 3.31 -11.76 -22.61
C VAL A 168 3.45 -13.24 -22.34
N VAL A 169 2.31 -13.88 -22.05
CA VAL A 169 2.21 -15.31 -21.75
C VAL A 169 1.23 -15.96 -22.72
N ASP A 170 1.53 -17.16 -23.17
CA ASP A 170 0.63 -17.97 -24.00
C ASP A 170 -0.27 -18.90 -23.17
N GLU A 171 -1.25 -19.50 -23.84
CA GLU A 171 -2.19 -20.44 -23.19
C GLU A 171 -1.56 -21.74 -22.69
N THR A 172 -0.28 -22.01 -22.96
CA THR A 172 0.44 -23.18 -22.43
C THR A 172 1.27 -22.83 -21.20
N GLY A 173 1.41 -21.54 -20.89
CA GLY A 173 2.22 -21.03 -19.78
C GLY A 173 3.63 -20.61 -20.20
N ASN A 174 3.94 -20.52 -21.49
CA ASN A 174 5.25 -20.01 -21.92
C ASN A 174 5.28 -18.49 -21.78
N VAL A 175 6.33 -17.99 -21.14
CA VAL A 175 6.64 -16.55 -21.11
C VAL A 175 7.40 -16.19 -22.38
N LEU A 176 6.73 -15.48 -23.30
CA LEU A 176 7.31 -15.07 -24.58
C LEU A 176 8.26 -13.88 -24.44
N GLY A 177 8.03 -13.06 -23.43
CA GLY A 177 8.86 -11.92 -23.10
C GLY A 177 8.29 -11.15 -21.91
N GLU A 178 9.17 -10.44 -21.23
CA GLU A 178 8.87 -9.67 -20.03
C GLU A 178 9.83 -8.51 -19.91
N ALA A 179 9.40 -7.47 -19.20
CA ALA A 179 10.25 -6.40 -18.73
C ALA A 179 9.77 -5.93 -17.36
N LEU A 180 10.71 -5.51 -16.52
CA LEU A 180 10.46 -5.06 -15.16
C LEU A 180 11.30 -3.83 -14.86
N HIS A 181 10.69 -2.79 -14.32
CA HIS A 181 11.38 -1.67 -13.68
C HIS A 181 11.01 -1.62 -12.20
N SER A 182 11.95 -2.00 -11.35
CA SER A 182 11.78 -1.94 -9.89
C SER A 182 12.24 -0.63 -9.31
N GLN A 183 11.41 -0.02 -8.45
CA GLN A 183 11.72 1.22 -7.75
C GLN A 183 12.36 0.97 -6.37
N THR A 184 12.67 -0.28 -6.02
CA THR A 184 13.22 -0.66 -4.71
C THR A 184 14.39 0.24 -4.26
N GLN A 185 15.37 0.49 -5.13
CA GLN A 185 16.52 1.33 -4.79
C GLN A 185 16.17 2.79 -4.47
N VAL A 186 15.11 3.32 -5.10
CA VAL A 186 14.63 4.68 -4.84
C VAL A 186 13.98 4.73 -3.45
N HIS A 187 13.09 3.78 -3.16
CA HIS A 187 12.33 3.76 -1.91
C HIS A 187 13.15 3.32 -0.69
N LEU A 188 14.22 2.54 -0.91
CA LEU A 188 15.21 2.25 0.14
C LEU A 188 15.88 3.53 0.67
N LYS A 189 16.18 4.50 -0.21
CA LYS A 189 16.79 5.78 0.19
C LYS A 189 15.83 6.67 0.98
N THR A 190 14.52 6.57 0.72
CA THR A 190 13.48 7.33 1.42
C THR A 190 12.95 6.63 2.67
N GLY A 191 13.43 5.42 2.98
CA GLY A 191 13.00 4.66 4.15
C GLY A 191 11.62 4.00 4.00
N GLY A 192 11.10 3.89 2.77
CA GLY A 192 9.79 3.34 2.45
C GLY A 192 9.19 3.94 1.18
N ILE A 193 8.08 3.35 0.72
CA ILE A 193 7.41 3.73 -0.52
C ILE A 193 6.70 5.08 -0.36
N VAL A 194 7.04 6.04 -1.23
CA VAL A 194 6.40 7.36 -1.30
C VAL A 194 5.41 7.39 -2.48
N PRO A 195 4.07 7.38 -2.26
CA PRO A 195 3.12 7.14 -3.34
C PRO A 195 3.16 8.11 -4.53
N PRO A 196 3.36 9.43 -4.35
CA PRO A 196 3.53 10.34 -5.48
C PRO A 196 4.79 10.06 -6.31
N VAL A 197 5.89 9.64 -5.66
CA VAL A 197 7.13 9.26 -6.35
C VAL A 197 6.91 7.97 -7.14
N ALA A 198 6.25 6.98 -6.52
CA ALA A 198 5.93 5.72 -7.19
C ALA A 198 5.07 5.94 -8.44
N GLN A 199 4.03 6.78 -8.34
CA GLN A 199 3.21 7.17 -9.48
C GLN A 199 4.04 7.79 -10.60
N GLN A 200 4.95 8.72 -10.28
CA GLN A 200 5.77 9.39 -11.28
C GLN A 200 6.67 8.38 -12.01
N LEU A 201 7.32 7.48 -11.27
CA LEU A 201 8.17 6.45 -11.84
C LEU A 201 7.38 5.46 -12.71
N HIS A 202 6.15 5.09 -12.35
CA HIS A 202 5.29 4.31 -13.24
C HIS A 202 4.99 5.05 -14.55
N ARG A 203 4.64 6.35 -14.50
CA ARG A 203 4.35 7.15 -15.71
C ARG A 203 5.55 7.25 -16.65
N GLU A 204 6.74 7.39 -16.09
CA GLU A 204 7.99 7.50 -16.85
C GLU A 204 8.39 6.18 -17.51
N ASN A 205 8.05 5.04 -16.92
CA ASN A 205 8.55 3.74 -17.35
C ASN A 205 7.53 2.84 -18.06
N ILE A 206 6.22 2.99 -17.79
CA ILE A 206 5.20 2.04 -18.27
C ILE A 206 5.20 1.86 -19.78
N GLN A 207 5.34 2.96 -20.54
CA GLN A 207 5.42 2.89 -21.99
C GLN A 207 6.62 2.03 -22.38
N ARG A 208 7.84 2.46 -22.01
CA ARG A 208 9.09 1.75 -22.31
C ARG A 208 9.03 0.26 -21.97
N ILE A 209 8.52 -0.09 -20.78
CA ILE A 209 8.43 -1.48 -20.31
C ILE A 209 7.52 -2.32 -21.21
N VAL A 210 6.38 -1.78 -21.64
CA VAL A 210 5.49 -2.49 -22.58
C VAL A 210 6.12 -2.59 -23.97
N GLU A 211 6.83 -1.56 -24.45
CA GLU A 211 7.54 -1.61 -25.74
C GLU A 211 8.65 -2.67 -25.73
N GLU A 212 9.46 -2.72 -24.67
CA GLU A 212 10.52 -3.70 -24.46
C GLU A 212 9.94 -5.12 -24.45
N THR A 213 8.84 -5.32 -23.73
CA THR A 213 8.14 -6.62 -23.65
C THR A 213 7.67 -7.10 -25.02
N LEU A 214 6.92 -6.27 -25.76
CA LEU A 214 6.40 -6.64 -27.07
C LEU A 214 7.51 -6.85 -28.10
N SER A 215 8.56 -6.03 -28.04
CA SER A 215 9.74 -6.15 -28.91
C SER A 215 10.53 -7.44 -28.64
N ALA A 216 10.71 -7.82 -27.36
CA ALA A 216 11.36 -9.07 -26.97
C ALA A 216 10.60 -10.30 -27.52
N CYS A 217 9.26 -10.24 -27.50
CA CYS A 217 8.40 -11.28 -28.07
C CYS A 217 8.33 -11.25 -29.61
N ARG A 218 8.75 -10.14 -30.23
CA ARG A 218 8.56 -9.82 -31.67
C ARG A 218 7.08 -9.90 -32.10
N ILE A 219 6.18 -9.42 -31.26
CA ILE A 219 4.74 -9.35 -31.54
C ILE A 219 4.27 -7.91 -31.55
N THR A 220 3.15 -7.69 -32.22
CA THR A 220 2.43 -6.42 -32.20
C THR A 220 1.23 -6.50 -31.25
N PRO A 221 0.71 -5.36 -30.75
CA PRO A 221 -0.52 -5.39 -29.95
C PRO A 221 -1.71 -6.02 -30.68
N SER A 222 -1.72 -6.03 -32.02
CA SER A 222 -2.74 -6.68 -32.84
C SER A 222 -2.72 -8.20 -32.75
N ASP A 223 -1.60 -8.81 -32.34
CA ASP A 223 -1.48 -10.27 -32.18
C ASP A 223 -2.03 -10.75 -30.82
N LEU A 224 -2.24 -9.83 -29.87
CA LEU A 224 -2.75 -10.15 -28.55
C LEU A 224 -4.22 -10.60 -28.60
N SER A 225 -4.56 -11.59 -27.79
CA SER A 225 -5.93 -12.05 -27.56
C SER A 225 -6.64 -11.23 -26.48
N ALA A 226 -5.91 -10.73 -25.48
CA ALA A 226 -6.42 -9.81 -24.47
C ALA A 226 -5.29 -9.01 -23.79
N ILE A 227 -5.69 -7.93 -23.10
CA ILE A 227 -4.81 -7.15 -22.22
C ILE A 227 -5.33 -7.30 -20.80
N ALA A 228 -4.49 -7.84 -19.91
CA ALA A 228 -4.78 -8.06 -18.51
C ALA A 228 -4.01 -7.06 -17.64
N THR A 229 -4.70 -6.38 -16.73
CA THR A 229 -4.08 -5.32 -15.92
C THR A 229 -4.54 -5.38 -14.48
N THR A 230 -3.61 -5.21 -13.55
CA THR A 230 -3.93 -5.08 -12.13
C THR A 230 -4.74 -3.82 -11.88
N ILE A 231 -5.98 -3.99 -11.43
CA ILE A 231 -6.85 -2.87 -11.05
C ILE A 231 -7.15 -2.82 -9.55
N LYS A 232 -6.76 -3.85 -8.80
CA LYS A 232 -7.04 -3.98 -7.36
C LYS A 232 -6.29 -5.11 -6.68
N PRO A 233 -6.10 -5.08 -5.35
CA PRO A 233 -5.88 -3.86 -4.56
C PRO A 233 -4.52 -3.24 -4.90
N GLY A 234 -4.22 -2.08 -4.32
CA GLY A 234 -2.94 -1.39 -4.53
C GLY A 234 -2.98 0.10 -4.22
N LEU A 235 -1.87 0.79 -4.44
CA LEU A 235 -1.79 2.24 -4.31
C LEU A 235 -2.65 2.89 -5.40
N ALA A 236 -3.65 3.67 -4.99
CA ALA A 236 -4.59 4.34 -5.91
C ALA A 236 -3.89 5.11 -7.04
N LEU A 237 -2.82 5.85 -6.70
CA LEU A 237 -2.06 6.65 -7.64
C LEU A 237 -1.28 5.80 -8.65
N SER A 238 -0.82 4.59 -8.26
CA SER A 238 -0.08 3.66 -9.12
C SER A 238 -1.04 2.85 -10.00
N LEU A 239 -2.13 2.31 -9.44
CA LEU A 239 -3.17 1.58 -10.18
C LEU A 239 -3.77 2.42 -11.31
N GLY A 240 -4.00 3.70 -11.06
CA GLY A 240 -4.51 4.62 -12.08
C GLY A 240 -3.60 4.77 -13.30
N VAL A 241 -2.28 4.63 -13.14
CA VAL A 241 -1.33 4.69 -14.26
C VAL A 241 -1.46 3.44 -15.14
N GLY A 242 -1.41 2.25 -14.54
CA GLY A 242 -1.57 0.99 -15.25
C GLY A 242 -2.90 0.89 -15.98
N LEU A 243 -4.01 1.21 -15.30
CA LEU A 243 -5.34 1.20 -15.90
C LEU A 243 -5.43 2.19 -17.07
N SER A 244 -5.04 3.45 -16.88
CA SER A 244 -5.14 4.47 -17.93
C SER A 244 -4.35 4.09 -19.19
N PHE A 245 -3.14 3.56 -19.03
CA PHE A 245 -2.32 3.11 -20.15
C PHE A 245 -2.95 1.91 -20.88
N SER A 246 -3.46 0.94 -20.12
CA SER A 246 -4.07 -0.27 -20.69
C SER A 246 -5.35 0.05 -21.47
N LEU A 247 -6.20 0.94 -20.96
CA LEU A 247 -7.41 1.37 -21.66
C LEU A 247 -7.11 2.11 -22.96
N GLN A 248 -5.99 2.83 -23.06
CA GLN A 248 -5.56 3.43 -24.32
C GLN A 248 -5.23 2.36 -25.36
N LEU A 249 -4.47 1.33 -24.96
CA LEU A 249 -4.16 0.19 -25.83
C LEU A 249 -5.43 -0.57 -26.25
N VAL A 250 -6.31 -0.88 -25.31
CA VAL A 250 -7.60 -1.55 -25.58
C VAL A 250 -8.43 -0.78 -26.59
N ASN A 251 -8.62 0.52 -26.38
CA ASN A 251 -9.42 1.36 -27.26
C ASN A 251 -8.85 1.49 -28.66
N GLN A 252 -7.53 1.48 -28.78
CA GLN A 252 -6.82 1.59 -30.05
C GLN A 252 -6.84 0.28 -30.84
N PHE A 253 -6.52 -0.84 -30.20
CA PHE A 253 -6.35 -2.13 -30.86
C PHE A 253 -7.59 -3.03 -30.79
N LYS A 254 -8.67 -2.52 -30.18
CA LYS A 254 -9.95 -3.22 -30.01
C LYS A 254 -9.78 -4.61 -29.39
N LYS A 255 -8.91 -4.69 -28.39
CA LYS A 255 -8.63 -5.93 -27.66
C LYS A 255 -9.53 -6.06 -26.44
N PRO A 256 -9.98 -7.27 -26.10
CA PRO A 256 -10.61 -7.52 -24.82
C PRO A 256 -9.71 -7.10 -23.66
N PHE A 257 -10.31 -6.55 -22.62
CA PHE A 257 -9.65 -6.17 -21.37
C PHE A 257 -10.02 -7.14 -20.26
N ILE A 258 -9.04 -7.54 -19.46
CA ILE A 258 -9.23 -8.43 -18.31
C ILE A 258 -8.75 -7.70 -17.05
N PRO A 259 -9.67 -7.21 -16.19
CA PRO A 259 -9.29 -6.65 -14.90
C PRO A 259 -8.79 -7.75 -13.97
N ILE A 260 -7.60 -7.55 -13.40
CA ILE A 260 -6.94 -8.52 -12.52
C ILE A 260 -6.95 -8.04 -11.08
N HIS A 261 -7.24 -8.98 -10.18
CA HIS A 261 -7.02 -8.83 -8.76
C HIS A 261 -5.60 -9.32 -8.41
N HIS A 262 -4.75 -8.42 -7.92
CA HIS A 262 -3.35 -8.63 -7.61
C HIS A 262 -3.09 -9.87 -6.74
N MET A 263 -3.91 -10.09 -5.70
CA MET A 263 -3.75 -11.27 -4.84
C MET A 263 -4.22 -12.57 -5.49
N GLU A 264 -5.17 -12.52 -6.44
CA GLU A 264 -5.55 -13.71 -7.20
C GLU A 264 -4.41 -14.12 -8.12
N ALA A 265 -3.76 -13.14 -8.76
CA ALA A 265 -2.59 -13.38 -9.59
C ALA A 265 -1.46 -14.06 -8.80
N HIS A 266 -1.10 -13.51 -7.64
CA HIS A 266 -0.10 -14.13 -6.74
C HIS A 266 -0.44 -15.56 -6.32
N ALA A 267 -1.73 -15.84 -6.07
CA ALA A 267 -2.20 -17.17 -5.67
C ALA A 267 -2.15 -18.19 -6.82
N LEU A 268 -2.46 -17.75 -8.04
CA LEU A 268 -2.52 -18.61 -9.22
C LEU A 268 -1.18 -18.75 -9.95
N THR A 269 -0.16 -17.95 -9.61
CA THR A 269 1.18 -18.05 -10.18
C THR A 269 1.75 -19.47 -10.13
N ILE A 270 1.49 -20.24 -9.07
CA ILE A 270 2.01 -21.62 -8.98
C ILE A 270 1.49 -22.53 -10.09
N ARG A 271 0.29 -22.24 -10.63
CA ARG A 271 -0.31 -23.01 -11.72
C ARG A 271 0.42 -22.80 -13.05
N LEU A 272 1.25 -21.76 -13.16
CA LEU A 272 2.14 -21.55 -14.30
C LEU A 272 3.27 -22.58 -14.33
N THR A 273 3.83 -22.92 -13.15
CA THR A 273 5.01 -23.78 -13.04
C THR A 273 4.67 -25.22 -12.68
N ASN A 274 3.49 -25.46 -12.10
CA ASN A 274 3.06 -26.75 -11.59
C ASN A 274 1.61 -27.01 -11.97
N LYS A 275 1.26 -28.28 -12.24
CA LYS A 275 -0.13 -28.70 -12.39
C LYS A 275 -0.77 -28.84 -11.01
N VAL A 276 -1.45 -27.79 -10.55
CA VAL A 276 -2.12 -27.74 -9.24
C VAL A 276 -3.61 -27.62 -9.46
N GLU A 277 -4.37 -28.69 -9.25
CA GLU A 277 -5.83 -28.69 -9.36
C GLU A 277 -6.51 -27.94 -8.23
N PHE A 278 -7.72 -27.42 -8.49
CA PHE A 278 -8.58 -26.86 -7.44
C PHE A 278 -9.31 -28.00 -6.68
N PRO A 279 -9.63 -27.83 -5.38
CA PRO A 279 -9.23 -26.71 -4.53
C PRO A 279 -7.84 -26.91 -3.91
N PHE A 280 -7.13 -25.81 -3.67
CA PHE A 280 -5.86 -25.81 -2.93
C PHE A 280 -5.81 -24.66 -1.91
N LEU A 281 -4.94 -24.79 -0.90
CA LEU A 281 -4.75 -23.76 0.11
C LEU A 281 -3.64 -22.81 -0.33
N VAL A 282 -3.79 -21.51 -0.10
CA VAL A 282 -2.73 -20.53 -0.33
C VAL A 282 -2.46 -19.70 0.92
N LEU A 283 -1.17 -19.54 1.25
CA LEU A 283 -0.65 -18.55 2.18
C LEU A 283 0.11 -17.49 1.37
N LEU A 284 -0.45 -16.29 1.28
CA LEU A 284 0.23 -15.15 0.66
C LEU A 284 0.91 -14.33 1.75
N ILE A 285 2.24 -14.21 1.67
CA ILE A 285 3.08 -13.48 2.63
C ILE A 285 4.05 -12.56 1.89
N SER A 286 3.74 -11.26 1.87
CA SER A 286 4.53 -10.23 1.19
C SER A 286 4.87 -9.05 2.12
N GLY A 287 5.44 -7.99 1.56
CA GLY A 287 5.66 -6.72 2.28
C GLY A 287 4.37 -6.02 2.68
N GLY A 288 3.30 -6.15 1.88
CA GLY A 288 2.02 -5.46 2.11
C GLY A 288 0.86 -6.37 2.53
N HIS A 289 1.00 -7.70 2.39
CA HIS A 289 -0.12 -8.62 2.58
C HIS A 289 0.29 -9.86 3.38
N CYS A 290 -0.64 -10.35 4.19
CA CYS A 290 -0.57 -11.65 4.85
C CYS A 290 -1.97 -12.22 4.92
N LEU A 291 -2.26 -13.26 4.15
CA LEU A 291 -3.56 -13.90 4.13
C LEU A 291 -3.47 -15.40 3.90
N LEU A 292 -4.46 -16.11 4.42
CA LEU A 292 -4.72 -17.53 4.19
C LEU A 292 -6.07 -17.65 3.49
N ALA A 293 -6.09 -18.29 2.34
CA ALA A 293 -7.32 -18.52 1.59
C ALA A 293 -7.36 -19.94 1.00
N LEU A 294 -8.57 -20.47 0.85
CA LEU A 294 -8.84 -21.62 0.00
C LEU A 294 -9.15 -21.11 -1.41
N VAL A 295 -8.48 -21.66 -2.41
CA VAL A 295 -8.71 -21.34 -3.82
C VAL A 295 -9.57 -22.45 -4.41
N GLN A 296 -10.83 -22.15 -4.72
CA GLN A 296 -11.80 -23.11 -5.30
C GLN A 296 -11.89 -23.00 -6.82
N GLY A 297 -11.46 -21.87 -7.38
CA GLY A 297 -11.41 -21.63 -8.81
C GLY A 297 -10.62 -20.37 -9.15
N VAL A 298 -10.60 -20.00 -10.43
CA VAL A 298 -9.81 -18.86 -10.95
C VAL A 298 -10.20 -17.52 -10.31
N SER A 299 -11.46 -17.35 -9.94
CA SER A 299 -11.99 -16.16 -9.25
C SER A 299 -12.87 -16.53 -8.07
N ASP A 300 -12.67 -17.71 -7.49
CA ASP A 300 -13.45 -18.24 -6.37
C ASP A 300 -12.52 -18.58 -5.21
N PHE A 301 -12.60 -17.75 -4.17
CA PHE A 301 -11.69 -17.74 -3.02
C PHE A 301 -12.49 -17.64 -1.73
N LEU A 302 -12.13 -18.45 -0.74
CA LEU A 302 -12.63 -18.33 0.62
C LEU A 302 -11.49 -17.87 1.53
N LEU A 303 -11.59 -16.66 2.06
CA LEU A 303 -10.61 -16.10 2.98
C LEU A 303 -10.79 -16.70 4.37
N LEU A 304 -9.76 -17.39 4.86
CA LEU A 304 -9.75 -18.09 6.15
C LEU A 304 -9.18 -17.23 7.27
N GLY A 305 -8.29 -16.29 6.92
CA GLY A 305 -7.69 -15.35 7.87
C GLY A 305 -6.73 -14.38 7.19
N LYS A 306 -6.51 -13.23 7.83
CA LYS A 306 -5.63 -12.17 7.31
C LYS A 306 -4.87 -11.49 8.45
N SER A 307 -3.84 -10.71 8.13
CA SER A 307 -3.26 -9.83 9.15
C SER A 307 -4.27 -8.77 9.58
N LEU A 308 -4.37 -8.58 10.89
CA LEU A 308 -5.18 -7.53 11.53
C LEU A 308 -4.42 -6.20 11.59
N ASP A 309 -3.11 -6.21 11.39
CA ASP A 309 -2.24 -5.05 11.48
C ASP A 309 -1.27 -4.93 10.27
N ILE A 310 0.04 -4.99 10.50
CA ILE A 310 1.06 -4.95 9.45
C ILE A 310 1.30 -6.34 8.86
N ALA A 311 1.91 -6.40 7.68
CA ALA A 311 2.33 -7.67 7.08
C ALA A 311 3.69 -8.14 7.66
N PRO A 312 4.05 -9.43 7.55
CA PRO A 312 5.32 -9.93 8.07
C PRO A 312 6.51 -9.28 7.36
N GLY A 313 6.42 -8.98 6.06
CA GLY A 313 7.50 -8.32 5.33
C GLY A 313 7.76 -6.91 5.84
N ASP A 314 6.72 -6.08 6.01
CA ASP A 314 6.85 -4.74 6.61
C ASP A 314 7.40 -4.79 8.05
N MET A 315 6.97 -5.78 8.85
CA MET A 315 7.54 -5.99 10.19
C MET A 315 9.03 -6.29 10.14
N LEU A 316 9.45 -7.25 9.31
CA LEU A 316 10.86 -7.61 9.15
C LEU A 316 11.70 -6.44 8.62
N ASP A 317 11.16 -5.65 7.69
CA ASP A 317 11.84 -4.46 7.17
C ASP A 317 12.01 -3.37 8.24
N LYS A 318 11.01 -3.17 9.08
CA LYS A 318 11.11 -2.24 10.23
C LYS A 318 12.13 -2.72 11.26
N VAL A 319 12.16 -4.01 11.56
CA VAL A 319 13.15 -4.58 12.49
C VAL A 319 14.56 -4.49 11.91
N ALA A 320 14.76 -4.80 10.63
CA ALA A 320 16.05 -4.65 9.95
C ALA A 320 16.56 -3.20 10.01
N ARG A 321 15.65 -2.23 9.82
CA ARG A 321 15.96 -0.80 9.96
C ARG A 321 16.32 -0.43 11.40
N ARG A 322 15.59 -0.97 12.39
CA ARG A 322 15.84 -0.73 13.82
C ARG A 322 17.19 -1.27 14.29
N LEU A 323 17.62 -2.40 13.73
CA LEU A 323 18.94 -3.02 13.92
C LEU A 323 20.05 -2.36 13.10
N SER A 324 19.75 -1.32 12.32
CA SER A 324 20.71 -0.61 11.48
C SER A 324 21.43 -1.51 10.47
N LEU A 325 20.77 -2.56 9.97
CA LEU A 325 21.41 -3.59 9.13
C LEU A 325 21.97 -3.04 7.80
N ILE A 326 21.49 -1.90 7.33
CA ILE A 326 22.07 -1.23 6.16
C ILE A 326 23.54 -0.82 6.38
N LYS A 327 23.98 -0.66 7.63
CA LYS A 327 25.37 -0.38 7.99
C LYS A 327 26.20 -1.66 8.17
N HIS A 328 25.56 -2.83 8.21
CA HIS A 328 26.24 -4.10 8.35
C HIS A 328 26.91 -4.48 7.02
N PRO A 329 28.18 -4.89 7.01
CA PRO A 329 28.93 -5.18 5.77
C PRO A 329 28.19 -6.13 4.82
N GLU A 330 27.63 -7.21 5.38
CA GLU A 330 26.94 -8.25 4.59
C GLU A 330 25.52 -7.88 4.17
N CYS A 331 24.87 -6.90 4.79
CA CYS A 331 23.45 -6.61 4.60
C CYS A 331 23.17 -5.28 3.90
N SER A 332 24.20 -4.46 3.66
CA SER A 332 24.10 -3.09 3.15
C SER A 332 23.33 -2.93 1.83
N THR A 333 23.28 -3.97 1.00
CA THR A 333 22.61 -3.98 -0.30
C THR A 333 21.33 -4.84 -0.33
N MET A 334 20.93 -5.40 0.80
CA MET A 334 19.79 -6.32 0.90
C MET A 334 18.51 -5.60 1.34
N SER A 335 17.36 -6.12 0.92
CA SER A 335 16.08 -5.75 1.52
C SER A 335 16.02 -6.23 2.98
N GLY A 336 15.19 -5.59 3.81
CA GLY A 336 15.20 -5.83 5.26
C GLY A 336 14.88 -7.28 5.62
N GLY A 337 13.84 -7.87 5.05
CA GLY A 337 13.54 -9.30 5.22
C GLY A 337 14.69 -10.25 4.85
N LYS A 338 15.43 -9.94 3.77
CA LYS A 338 16.60 -10.74 3.34
C LYS A 338 17.81 -10.51 4.26
N ALA A 339 18.02 -9.28 4.72
CA ALA A 339 19.07 -8.93 5.68
C ALA A 339 18.86 -9.66 7.02
N ILE A 340 17.61 -9.72 7.52
CA ILE A 340 17.27 -10.49 8.73
C ILE A 340 17.61 -11.96 8.53
N GLU A 341 17.26 -12.55 7.37
CA GLU A 341 17.58 -13.95 7.11
C GLU A 341 19.06 -14.24 7.01
N GLN A 342 19.82 -13.36 6.36
CA GLN A 342 21.26 -13.53 6.23
C GLN A 342 21.92 -13.50 7.61
N LEU A 343 21.59 -12.48 8.42
CA LEU A 343 22.21 -12.31 9.74
C LEU A 343 21.73 -13.36 10.76
N ALA A 344 20.50 -13.86 10.64
CA ALA A 344 19.96 -14.88 11.51
C ALA A 344 20.71 -16.24 11.44
N LYS A 345 21.49 -16.48 10.38
CA LYS A 345 22.31 -17.71 10.24
C LYS A 345 23.38 -17.83 11.32
N ASP A 346 23.91 -16.70 11.75
CA ASP A 346 24.98 -16.61 12.75
C ASP A 346 24.42 -16.39 14.17
N GLY A 347 23.10 -16.32 14.30
CA GLY A 347 22.40 -16.06 15.55
C GLY A 347 21.82 -17.30 16.22
N ASN A 348 21.78 -17.29 17.54
CA ASN A 348 21.05 -18.24 18.37
C ASN A 348 19.60 -17.78 18.59
N ARG A 349 18.67 -18.42 17.87
CA ARG A 349 17.22 -18.19 17.98
C ARG A 349 16.62 -18.36 19.38
N PHE A 350 17.32 -19.05 20.30
CA PHE A 350 16.87 -19.27 21.68
C PHE A 350 17.52 -18.32 22.69
N HIS A 351 18.43 -17.45 22.26
CA HIS A 351 19.05 -16.46 23.14
C HIS A 351 17.98 -15.52 23.71
N PHE A 352 17.06 -15.04 22.86
CA PHE A 352 15.96 -14.17 23.25
C PHE A 352 14.62 -14.85 23.07
N THR A 353 13.82 -14.89 24.14
CA THR A 353 12.46 -15.44 24.09
C THR A 353 11.49 -14.40 23.55
N ILE A 354 11.15 -14.50 22.27
CA ILE A 354 10.08 -13.71 21.64
C ILE A 354 8.86 -14.61 21.44
N ASN A 355 7.84 -14.43 22.28
CA ASN A 355 6.61 -15.20 22.19
C ASN A 355 5.79 -14.78 20.96
N PRO A 356 5.37 -15.73 20.09
CA PRO A 356 4.43 -15.42 19.01
C PRO A 356 3.15 -14.78 19.55
N PRO A 357 2.54 -13.83 18.84
CA PRO A 357 1.36 -13.13 19.29
C PRO A 357 0.11 -14.02 19.15
N MET A 358 -0.98 -13.62 19.80
CA MET A 358 -2.29 -14.26 19.63
C MET A 358 -2.31 -15.78 19.90
N GLN A 359 -1.44 -16.32 20.77
CA GLN A 359 -1.27 -17.78 20.93
C GLN A 359 -2.56 -18.51 21.30
N ASN A 360 -3.45 -17.83 22.05
CA ASN A 360 -4.72 -18.37 22.52
C ASN A 360 -5.87 -18.18 21.52
N ALA A 361 -5.69 -17.35 20.48
CA ALA A 361 -6.70 -17.14 19.46
C ALA A 361 -6.87 -18.39 18.60
N LYS A 362 -8.12 -18.83 18.41
CA LYS A 362 -8.49 -20.03 17.65
C LYS A 362 -8.93 -19.72 16.21
N ASN A 363 -8.54 -18.57 15.68
CA ASN A 363 -8.75 -18.15 14.29
C ASN A 363 -7.48 -18.37 13.44
N CYS A 364 -7.56 -18.02 12.15
CA CYS A 364 -6.41 -18.02 11.24
C CYS A 364 -5.85 -16.62 10.96
N ASP A 365 -6.22 -15.63 11.77
CA ASP A 365 -5.73 -14.25 11.65
C ASP A 365 -4.31 -14.08 12.17
N PHE A 366 -3.62 -13.07 11.64
CA PHE A 366 -2.25 -12.74 11.99
C PHE A 366 -2.16 -11.35 12.65
N SER A 367 -1.07 -11.13 13.38
CA SER A 367 -0.69 -9.83 13.96
C SER A 367 0.82 -9.84 14.09
N PHE A 368 1.47 -8.77 13.68
CA PHE A 368 2.92 -8.63 13.65
C PHE A 368 3.37 -7.34 14.34
N THR A 369 2.49 -6.36 14.57
CA THR A 369 2.83 -5.14 15.33
C THR A 369 3.28 -5.47 16.76
N GLY A 370 2.66 -6.47 17.40
CA GLY A 370 3.09 -6.93 18.73
C GLY A 370 4.51 -7.50 18.73
N LEU A 371 4.87 -8.28 17.71
CA LEU A 371 6.23 -8.81 17.54
C LEU A 371 7.23 -7.68 17.28
N GLN A 372 6.88 -6.71 16.44
CA GLN A 372 7.69 -5.53 16.19
C GLN A 372 7.98 -4.80 17.51
N HIS A 373 6.95 -4.50 18.31
CA HIS A 373 7.10 -3.73 19.54
C HIS A 373 7.94 -4.45 20.60
N ILE A 374 7.76 -5.77 20.75
CA ILE A 374 8.59 -6.58 21.65
C ILE A 374 10.05 -6.54 21.21
N THR A 375 10.30 -6.65 19.91
CA THR A 375 11.65 -6.59 19.33
C THR A 375 12.27 -5.19 19.49
N ASP A 376 11.52 -4.12 19.23
CA ASP A 376 11.97 -2.74 19.40
C ASP A 376 12.35 -2.44 20.87
N LYS A 377 11.58 -2.98 21.83
CA LYS A 377 11.90 -2.89 23.26
C LYS A 377 13.18 -3.64 23.62
N LEU A 378 13.34 -4.85 23.11
CA LEU A 378 14.56 -5.65 23.29
C LEU A 378 15.79 -4.92 22.76
N ILE A 379 15.71 -4.40 21.53
CA ILE A 379 16.79 -3.60 20.92
C ILE A 379 17.11 -2.38 21.79
N THR A 380 16.09 -1.63 22.22
CA THR A 380 16.29 -0.44 23.06
C THR A 380 16.96 -0.77 24.40
N HIS A 381 16.65 -1.93 24.97
CA HIS A 381 17.30 -2.38 26.20
C HIS A 381 18.77 -2.73 25.97
N LYS A 382 19.08 -3.47 24.90
CA LYS A 382 20.44 -3.86 24.53
C LYS A 382 21.31 -2.67 24.15
N GLU A 383 20.75 -1.66 23.47
CA GLU A 383 21.46 -0.40 23.19
C GLU A 383 21.91 0.30 24.47
N LYS A 384 21.06 0.31 25.50
CA LYS A 384 21.42 0.89 26.81
C LYS A 384 22.48 0.07 27.55
N GLU A 385 22.40 -1.26 27.48
CA GLU A 385 23.38 -2.15 28.11
C GLU A 385 24.77 -2.03 27.45
N GLU A 386 24.81 -1.94 26.12
CA GLU A 386 26.06 -1.80 25.35
C GLU A 386 26.56 -0.34 25.31
N GLY A 387 25.77 0.63 25.81
CA GLY A 387 26.12 2.05 25.80
C GLY A 387 26.18 2.67 24.41
N ILE A 388 25.44 2.12 23.44
CA ILE A 388 25.44 2.57 22.04
C ILE A 388 24.23 3.45 21.71
N GLU A 389 24.40 4.34 20.74
CA GLU A 389 23.33 5.20 20.26
C GLU A 389 22.50 4.54 19.14
N LYS A 390 21.24 4.97 19.01
CA LYS A 390 20.36 4.51 17.94
C LYS A 390 21.01 4.77 16.58
N GLY A 391 21.10 3.73 15.77
CA GLY A 391 21.75 3.80 14.46
C GLY A 391 23.12 3.14 14.43
N GLN A 392 23.65 2.66 15.56
CA GLN A 392 24.80 1.77 15.60
C GLN A 392 24.35 0.30 15.52
N ILE A 393 25.28 -0.59 15.16
CA ILE A 393 25.02 -2.03 15.07
C ILE A 393 25.22 -2.63 16.46
N LEU A 394 24.22 -3.38 16.94
CA LEU A 394 24.30 -4.13 18.19
C LEU A 394 25.17 -5.37 18.05
N SER A 395 25.93 -5.70 19.09
CA SER A 395 26.66 -6.98 19.15
C SER A 395 25.71 -8.19 19.10
N SER A 396 24.51 -8.04 19.67
CA SER A 396 23.45 -9.06 19.72
C SER A 396 22.52 -9.06 18.49
N ALA A 397 22.84 -8.31 17.43
CA ALA A 397 21.96 -8.17 16.26
C ALA A 397 21.60 -9.50 15.58
N ALA A 398 22.55 -10.45 15.49
CA ALA A 398 22.31 -11.76 14.90
C ALA A 398 21.34 -12.61 15.73
N ASP A 399 21.52 -12.65 17.04
CA ASP A 399 20.62 -13.34 17.97
C ASP A 399 19.20 -12.75 17.94
N ILE A 400 19.08 -11.43 17.87
CA ILE A 400 17.77 -10.74 17.74
C ILE A 400 17.12 -11.08 16.39
N ALA A 401 17.87 -11.05 15.29
CA ALA A 401 17.40 -11.42 13.96
C ALA A 401 16.91 -12.88 13.90
N ALA A 402 17.65 -13.81 14.52
CA ALA A 402 17.28 -15.21 14.62
C ALA A 402 16.01 -15.41 15.47
N ALA A 403 15.89 -14.74 16.62
CA ALA A 403 14.73 -14.84 17.50
C ALA A 403 13.45 -14.29 16.83
N VAL A 404 13.51 -13.14 16.17
CA VAL A 404 12.33 -12.54 15.51
C VAL A 404 11.91 -13.36 14.28
N GLN A 405 12.86 -13.88 13.50
CA GLN A 405 12.57 -14.77 12.38
C GLN A 405 11.89 -16.06 12.87
N HIS A 406 12.39 -16.65 13.96
CA HIS A 406 11.81 -17.85 14.55
C HIS A 406 10.38 -17.60 15.06
N ALA A 407 10.14 -16.51 15.77
CA ALA A 407 8.81 -16.14 16.26
C ALA A 407 7.82 -15.93 15.10
N THR A 408 8.28 -15.29 14.02
CA THR A 408 7.49 -15.08 12.80
C THR A 408 7.12 -16.41 12.13
N ALA A 409 8.10 -17.29 11.94
CA ALA A 409 7.89 -18.61 11.35
C ALA A 409 6.92 -19.48 12.17
N CYS A 410 7.07 -19.48 13.49
CA CYS A 410 6.16 -20.19 14.41
C CYS A 410 4.72 -19.65 14.33
N HIS A 411 4.56 -18.32 14.25
CA HIS A 411 3.24 -17.70 14.12
C HIS A 411 2.57 -18.09 12.81
N LEU A 412 3.29 -17.96 11.68
CA LEU A 412 2.81 -18.36 10.36
C LEU A 412 2.41 -19.84 10.33
N ALA A 413 3.30 -20.72 10.76
CA ALA A 413 3.08 -22.16 10.80
C ALA A 413 1.84 -22.56 11.63
N LYS A 414 1.65 -21.96 12.81
CA LYS A 414 0.51 -22.28 13.68
C LYS A 414 -0.83 -21.91 13.05
N ARG A 415 -0.90 -20.78 12.33
CA ARG A 415 -2.12 -20.34 11.64
C ARG A 415 -2.39 -21.20 10.41
N THR A 416 -1.37 -21.47 9.62
CA THR A 416 -1.47 -22.34 8.44
C THR A 416 -1.89 -23.75 8.82
N HIS A 417 -1.32 -24.33 9.88
CA HIS A 417 -1.72 -25.65 10.38
C HIS A 417 -3.22 -25.67 10.74
N ARG A 418 -3.72 -24.64 11.43
CA ARG A 418 -5.16 -24.56 11.75
C ARG A 418 -6.03 -24.47 10.50
N ALA A 419 -5.63 -23.68 9.51
CA ALA A 419 -6.37 -23.55 8.25
C ALA A 419 -6.47 -24.90 7.53
N ILE A 420 -5.38 -25.67 7.47
CA ILE A 420 -5.39 -27.01 6.87
C ILE A 420 -6.37 -27.93 7.63
N LEU A 421 -6.30 -27.97 8.96
CA LEU A 421 -7.20 -28.78 9.78
C LEU A 421 -8.66 -28.38 9.60
N PHE A 422 -8.96 -27.08 9.52
CA PHE A 422 -10.30 -26.56 9.26
C PHE A 422 -10.83 -27.05 7.92
N CYS A 423 -10.06 -26.87 6.85
CA CYS A 423 -10.48 -27.30 5.52
C CYS A 423 -10.66 -28.81 5.42
N LYS A 424 -9.80 -29.62 6.06
CA LYS A 424 -9.97 -31.07 6.13
C LYS A 424 -11.23 -31.46 6.92
N GLN A 425 -11.47 -30.85 8.08
CA GLN A 425 -12.66 -31.11 8.89
C GLN A 425 -13.97 -30.76 8.16
N LYS A 426 -13.95 -29.72 7.32
CA LYS A 426 -15.10 -29.28 6.52
C LYS A 426 -15.20 -29.97 5.15
N ASN A 427 -14.33 -30.95 4.85
CA ASN A 427 -14.24 -31.61 3.54
C ASN A 427 -14.04 -30.63 2.36
N LEU A 428 -13.39 -29.49 2.62
CA LEU A 428 -13.07 -28.47 1.61
C LEU A 428 -11.73 -28.73 0.89
N LEU A 429 -10.88 -29.56 1.50
CA LEU A 429 -9.63 -30.04 0.90
C LEU A 429 -9.63 -31.56 0.93
N SER A 430 -9.03 -32.16 -0.10
CA SER A 430 -8.83 -33.60 -0.15
C SER A 430 -8.06 -34.08 1.09
N PRO A 431 -8.49 -35.16 1.77
CA PRO A 431 -7.75 -35.71 2.90
C PRO A 431 -6.36 -36.22 2.47
N ALA A 432 -6.22 -36.68 1.22
CA ALA A 432 -4.98 -37.13 0.59
C ALA A 432 -4.54 -36.16 -0.52
N ASN A 433 -3.24 -35.86 -0.61
CA ASN A 433 -2.64 -35.00 -1.65
C ASN A 433 -3.14 -33.54 -1.67
N ALA A 434 -3.57 -32.99 -0.54
CA ALA A 434 -3.87 -31.56 -0.45
C ALA A 434 -2.62 -30.72 -0.74
N VAL A 435 -2.77 -29.64 -1.48
CA VAL A 435 -1.68 -28.73 -1.81
C VAL A 435 -1.76 -27.47 -0.96
N LEU A 436 -0.64 -27.11 -0.33
CA LEU A 436 -0.42 -25.82 0.30
C LEU A 436 0.53 -25.02 -0.60
N VAL A 437 0.06 -23.90 -1.11
CA VAL A 437 0.83 -22.95 -1.91
C VAL A 437 1.29 -21.82 -1.00
N VAL A 438 2.57 -21.45 -1.05
CA VAL A 438 3.09 -20.28 -0.32
C VAL A 438 3.74 -19.33 -1.31
N SER A 439 3.21 -18.11 -1.38
CA SER A 439 3.60 -17.09 -2.37
C SER A 439 3.78 -15.72 -1.71
N GLY A 440 4.33 -14.77 -2.47
CA GLY A 440 4.74 -13.44 -1.99
C GLY A 440 6.22 -13.35 -1.59
N GLY A 441 6.76 -12.13 -1.47
CA GLY A 441 8.19 -11.91 -1.24
C GLY A 441 8.76 -12.56 0.03
N VAL A 442 7.99 -12.63 1.12
CA VAL A 442 8.43 -13.29 2.37
C VAL A 442 8.46 -14.81 2.22
N ALA A 443 7.70 -15.36 1.26
CA ALA A 443 7.80 -16.76 0.92
C ALA A 443 9.20 -17.15 0.44
N SER A 444 10.04 -16.23 -0.03
CA SER A 444 11.44 -16.52 -0.42
C SER A 444 12.37 -16.82 0.76
N ASN A 445 11.94 -16.57 1.99
CA ASN A 445 12.71 -16.87 3.20
C ASN A 445 12.75 -18.39 3.45
N LEU A 446 13.93 -18.99 3.37
CA LEU A 446 14.15 -20.42 3.49
C LEU A 446 13.84 -20.95 4.89
N TYR A 447 14.09 -20.16 5.93
CA TYR A 447 13.76 -20.53 7.30
C TYR A 447 12.24 -20.67 7.50
N ILE A 448 11.47 -19.71 6.99
CA ILE A 448 10.00 -19.74 6.99
C ILE A 448 9.49 -20.89 6.12
N ARG A 449 10.07 -21.13 4.93
CA ARG A 449 9.71 -22.28 4.08
C ARG A 449 9.86 -23.60 4.84
N LYS A 450 11.02 -23.84 5.45
CA LYS A 450 11.27 -25.06 6.25
C LYS A 450 10.26 -25.22 7.40
N ALA A 451 9.87 -24.13 8.06
CA ALA A 451 8.85 -24.16 9.10
C ALA A 451 7.48 -24.59 8.56
N LEU A 452 7.12 -24.14 7.36
CA LEU A 452 5.88 -24.52 6.69
C LEU A 452 5.95 -25.94 6.10
N GLU A 453 7.12 -26.42 5.69
CA GLU A 453 7.34 -27.82 5.29
C GLU A 453 7.06 -28.79 6.43
N ILE A 454 7.50 -28.46 7.66
CA ILE A 454 7.17 -29.27 8.85
C ILE A 454 5.65 -29.38 9.04
N VAL A 455 4.92 -28.26 8.86
CA VAL A 455 3.45 -28.25 8.95
C VAL A 455 2.82 -29.08 7.83
N ALA A 456 3.30 -28.90 6.59
CA ALA A 456 2.79 -29.61 5.42
C ALA A 456 2.97 -31.13 5.59
N ASN A 457 4.16 -31.57 5.99
CA ASN A 457 4.46 -32.97 6.27
C ASN A 457 3.57 -33.54 7.38
N ALA A 458 3.43 -32.82 8.50
CA ALA A 458 2.60 -33.25 9.63
C ALA A 458 1.11 -33.35 9.27
N THR A 459 0.67 -32.65 8.23
CA THR A 459 -0.73 -32.62 7.78
C THR A 459 -0.95 -33.37 6.47
N GLN A 460 0.05 -34.08 5.94
CA GLN A 460 -0.02 -34.78 4.64
C GLN A 460 -0.41 -33.85 3.48
N CYS A 461 0.11 -32.63 3.49
CA CYS A 461 0.00 -31.67 2.42
C CYS A 461 1.31 -31.58 1.63
N THR A 462 1.23 -31.37 0.33
CA THR A 462 2.38 -31.00 -0.49
C THR A 462 2.57 -29.49 -0.42
N LEU A 463 3.73 -29.03 0.05
CA LEU A 463 4.09 -27.62 -0.01
C LEU A 463 4.65 -27.29 -1.39
N LEU A 464 4.06 -26.28 -2.04
CA LEU A 464 4.55 -25.72 -3.29
C LEU A 464 4.80 -24.22 -3.13
N CYS A 465 5.95 -23.77 -3.59
CA CYS A 465 6.30 -22.34 -3.61
C CYS A 465 6.68 -21.97 -5.05
N PRO A 466 6.16 -20.87 -5.62
CA PRO A 466 6.65 -20.39 -6.89
C PRO A 466 8.17 -20.13 -6.82
N PRO A 467 8.88 -20.19 -7.95
CA PRO A 467 10.26 -19.75 -8.04
C PRO A 467 10.39 -18.31 -7.48
N PRO A 468 11.47 -17.97 -6.76
CA PRO A 468 11.62 -16.65 -6.12
C PRO A 468 11.36 -15.46 -7.05
N ARG A 469 11.74 -15.58 -8.34
CA ARG A 469 11.52 -14.58 -9.39
C ARG A 469 10.04 -14.28 -9.65
N LEU A 470 9.16 -15.24 -9.39
CA LEU A 470 7.71 -15.12 -9.59
C LEU A 470 6.95 -14.81 -8.28
N CYS A 471 7.64 -14.76 -7.13
CA CYS A 471 7.04 -14.43 -5.84
C CYS A 471 6.92 -12.92 -5.58
N THR A 472 7.71 -12.10 -6.28
CA THR A 472 7.62 -10.63 -6.24
C THR A 472 6.69 -10.12 -7.32
N ASP A 473 6.30 -8.85 -7.28
CA ASP A 473 5.35 -8.28 -8.23
C ASP A 473 5.95 -8.25 -9.64
N ASN A 474 5.22 -8.79 -10.62
CA ASN A 474 5.70 -8.94 -11.99
C ASN A 474 4.55 -8.99 -13.01
N GLY A 475 4.85 -8.73 -14.28
CA GLY A 475 3.84 -8.81 -15.35
C GLY A 475 3.40 -10.24 -15.69
N ILE A 476 4.23 -11.25 -15.38
CA ILE A 476 3.95 -12.67 -15.70
C ILE A 476 2.73 -13.17 -14.93
N MET A 477 2.65 -12.91 -13.62
CA MET A 477 1.51 -13.36 -12.81
C MET A 477 0.19 -12.73 -13.30
N ILE A 478 0.24 -11.49 -13.80
CA ILE A 478 -0.94 -10.78 -14.33
C ILE A 478 -1.34 -11.37 -15.67
N ALA A 479 -0.38 -11.60 -16.56
CA ALA A 479 -0.62 -12.26 -17.85
C ALA A 479 -1.18 -13.67 -17.65
N TRP A 480 -0.61 -14.45 -16.73
CA TRP A 480 -1.05 -15.80 -16.42
C TRP A 480 -2.45 -15.83 -15.82
N ASN A 481 -2.78 -14.96 -14.86
CA ASN A 481 -4.14 -14.88 -14.35
C ASN A 481 -5.13 -14.43 -15.45
N GLY A 482 -4.69 -13.54 -16.36
CA GLY A 482 -5.43 -13.20 -17.56
C GLY A 482 -5.70 -14.40 -18.48
N ILE A 483 -4.72 -15.28 -18.69
CA ILE A 483 -4.90 -16.54 -19.43
C ILE A 483 -5.91 -17.45 -18.72
N GLU A 484 -5.75 -17.68 -17.40
CA GLU A 484 -6.68 -18.52 -16.63
C GLU A 484 -8.13 -17.99 -16.71
N ARG A 485 -8.31 -16.67 -16.61
CA ARG A 485 -9.60 -16.00 -16.76
C ARG A 485 -10.16 -16.11 -18.17
N LEU A 486 -9.31 -15.93 -19.19
CA LEU A 486 -9.69 -16.08 -20.60
C LEU A 486 -10.11 -17.51 -20.93
N ARG A 487 -9.43 -18.52 -20.39
CA ARG A 487 -9.80 -19.94 -20.53
C ARG A 487 -11.15 -20.25 -19.86
N ALA A 488 -11.41 -19.65 -18.69
CA ALA A 488 -12.67 -19.81 -17.98
C ALA A 488 -13.82 -18.92 -18.52
N GLY A 489 -13.54 -17.99 -19.43
CA GLY A 489 -14.53 -17.02 -19.91
C GLY A 489 -14.96 -15.99 -18.85
N LEU A 490 -14.12 -15.74 -17.84
CA LEU A 490 -14.45 -14.91 -16.67
C LEU A 490 -13.84 -13.51 -16.77
N GLY A 491 -14.67 -12.47 -16.66
CA GLY A 491 -14.20 -11.09 -16.62
C GLY A 491 -13.50 -10.63 -17.90
N VAL A 492 -13.87 -11.17 -19.06
CA VAL A 492 -13.39 -10.72 -20.37
C VAL A 492 -14.30 -9.60 -20.86
N LEU A 493 -13.81 -8.37 -20.83
CA LEU A 493 -14.59 -7.17 -21.13
C LEU A 493 -14.27 -6.66 -22.54
N HIS A 494 -15.29 -6.44 -23.35
CA HIS A 494 -15.15 -5.82 -24.68
C HIS A 494 -15.47 -4.32 -24.68
N ASP A 495 -16.20 -3.86 -23.67
CA ASP A 495 -16.49 -2.46 -23.38
C ASP A 495 -15.79 -2.07 -22.07
N VAL A 496 -15.21 -0.88 -22.04
CA VAL A 496 -14.34 -0.39 -20.97
C VAL A 496 -14.72 1.00 -20.44
N GLU A 497 -15.86 1.56 -20.84
CA GLU A 497 -16.26 2.94 -20.50
C GLU A 497 -16.33 3.22 -18.99
N ASP A 498 -16.69 2.22 -18.17
CA ASP A 498 -16.92 2.39 -16.73
C ASP A 498 -15.90 1.69 -15.82
N ILE A 499 -14.76 1.24 -16.36
CA ILE A 499 -13.78 0.51 -15.56
C ILE A 499 -13.05 1.45 -14.60
N ARG A 500 -13.07 1.09 -13.32
CA ARG A 500 -12.37 1.81 -12.24
C ARG A 500 -11.43 0.88 -11.50
N TYR A 501 -10.37 1.44 -10.94
CA TYR A 501 -9.49 0.72 -10.02
C TYR A 501 -10.06 0.78 -8.59
N GLU A 502 -9.80 -0.27 -7.81
CA GLU A 502 -10.24 -0.39 -6.42
C GLU A 502 -8.99 -0.53 -5.51
N PRO A 503 -8.52 0.55 -4.86
CA PRO A 503 -7.30 0.50 -4.05
C PRO A 503 -7.39 -0.49 -2.89
N LYS A 504 -8.59 -0.65 -2.33
CA LYS A 504 -8.90 -1.62 -1.28
C LYS A 504 -9.96 -2.56 -1.82
N CYS A 505 -9.57 -3.81 -2.04
CA CYS A 505 -10.47 -4.88 -2.45
C CYS A 505 -10.06 -6.14 -1.67
N PRO A 506 -10.95 -6.72 -0.85
CA PRO A 506 -10.66 -7.97 -0.16
C PRO A 506 -10.63 -9.13 -1.16
N LEU A 507 -9.81 -10.14 -0.86
CA LEU A 507 -9.76 -11.38 -1.64
C LEU A 507 -10.91 -12.30 -1.22
N GLY A 508 -11.80 -12.64 -2.15
CA GLY A 508 -12.81 -13.68 -1.95
C GLY A 508 -13.87 -13.39 -0.88
N VAL A 509 -14.60 -14.43 -0.50
CA VAL A 509 -15.60 -14.40 0.57
C VAL A 509 -14.92 -14.64 1.91
N ASP A 510 -15.12 -13.74 2.88
CA ASP A 510 -14.52 -13.84 4.21
C ASP A 510 -15.29 -14.82 5.10
N ILE A 511 -14.70 -16.00 5.36
CA ILE A 511 -15.24 -17.04 6.25
C ILE A 511 -14.38 -17.21 7.51
N SER A 512 -13.53 -16.22 7.84
CA SER A 512 -12.65 -16.25 9.03
C SER A 512 -13.41 -16.44 10.34
N ARG A 513 -14.67 -15.97 10.39
CA ARG A 513 -15.56 -16.17 11.53
C ARG A 513 -15.90 -17.65 11.74
N GLU A 514 -16.22 -18.38 10.67
CA GLU A 514 -16.52 -19.82 10.74
C GLU A 514 -15.30 -20.61 11.22
N VAL A 515 -14.09 -20.20 10.80
CA VAL A 515 -12.83 -20.78 11.26
C VAL A 515 -12.67 -20.59 12.76
N ALA A 516 -12.97 -19.38 13.28
CA ALA A 516 -12.90 -19.07 14.69
C ALA A 516 -13.93 -19.88 15.51
N GLU A 517 -15.15 -20.01 15.01
CA GLU A 517 -16.25 -20.75 15.64
C GLU A 517 -15.99 -22.26 15.69
N ALA A 518 -15.29 -22.83 14.70
CA ALA A 518 -14.85 -24.23 14.72
C ALA A 518 -13.86 -24.53 15.87
N ALA A 519 -13.23 -23.51 16.46
CA ALA A 519 -12.43 -23.59 17.68
C ALA A 519 -11.31 -24.66 17.65
N ILE A 520 -10.73 -24.90 16.48
CA ILE A 520 -9.77 -25.98 16.23
C ILE A 520 -8.49 -25.77 17.03
N LYS A 521 -8.14 -26.79 17.82
CA LYS A 521 -6.88 -26.86 18.56
C LYS A 521 -5.80 -27.48 17.67
N VAL A 522 -4.68 -26.77 17.55
CA VAL A 522 -3.55 -27.20 16.74
C VAL A 522 -2.60 -28.05 17.60
N PRO A 523 -2.22 -29.27 17.16
CA PRO A 523 -1.18 -30.06 17.83
C PRO A 523 0.15 -29.29 17.93
N ARG A 524 0.89 -29.49 19.02
CA ARG A 524 2.23 -28.90 19.15
C ARG A 524 3.19 -29.59 18.17
N LEU A 525 3.76 -28.82 17.25
CA LEU A 525 4.84 -29.27 16.39
C LEU A 525 6.17 -28.74 16.94
N LYS A 526 7.17 -29.62 17.06
CA LYS A 526 8.53 -29.20 17.38
C LYS A 526 9.15 -28.63 16.11
N MET A 527 9.47 -27.34 16.13
CA MET A 527 10.17 -26.65 15.05
C MET A 527 11.67 -26.94 15.12
N ALA A 528 12.05 -28.16 14.75
CA ALA A 528 13.45 -28.56 14.58
C ALA A 528 13.97 -28.03 13.25
N LEU A 529 14.26 -26.72 13.23
CA LEU A 529 14.68 -25.95 12.06
C LEU A 529 16.20 -25.77 11.98
#